data_AF-A0A3C1C3N5-F1
#
_entry.id   AF-A0A3C1C3N5-F1
#
_cell.length_a   1.000
_cell.length_b   1.000
_cell.length_c   1.000
_cell.angle_alpha   90.00
_cell.angle_beta   90.00
_cell.angle_gamma   90.00
#
_symmetry.space_group_name_H-M   'P 1'
#
loop_
_entity.id
_entity.type
_entity.pdbx_description
1 polymer ?
#
loop_
_entity_poly.entity_id
_entity_poly.type
_entity_poly.pdbx_seq_one_letter_code
_entity_poly.pdbx_strand_id
1 'polypeptide(L)'
;MGRSPPKETAKEAAVRAAAVERARRVEVEFLEGVRARLPGHPAVIETLGCLYTEMGRYQDGLRADREMVKMEPDSPNAWYNLACSLALTGQPDEAFAALEKAIALGYDDAEWMQDDDDFEPIRKDPRFARLLAQLLAKNP
;
A
#
# COMPACT_ATOMS: atom_id res chain seq x y z
N MET A 1 37.37 -0.81 21.50
CA MET A 1 37.29 0.21 20.44
C MET A 1 36.58 -0.42 19.25
N GLY A 2 35.26 -0.24 19.14
CA GLY A 2 34.48 -0.77 18.01
C GLY A 2 34.61 0.15 16.81
N ARG A 3 35.11 -0.35 15.69
CA ARG A 3 35.04 0.38 14.42
C ARG A 3 33.58 0.40 13.97
N SER A 4 32.98 1.58 13.88
CA SER A 4 31.72 1.73 13.14
C SER A 4 31.92 1.21 11.71
N PRO A 5 30.90 0.55 11.13
CA PRO A 5 31.00 0.08 9.75
C PRO A 5 31.29 1.26 8.81
N PRO A 6 32.04 1.02 7.72
CA PRO A 6 32.31 2.08 6.74
C PRO A 6 31.00 2.64 6.19
N LYS A 7 30.92 3.99 6.10
CA LYS A 7 29.80 4.66 5.45
C LYS A 7 29.80 4.29 3.97
N GLU A 8 28.69 3.73 3.51
CA GLU A 8 28.47 3.38 2.11
C GLU A 8 28.60 4.63 1.21
N THR A 9 29.24 4.46 0.06
CA THR A 9 29.35 5.52 -0.94
C THR A 9 28.06 5.65 -1.77
N ALA A 10 27.78 6.84 -2.30
CA ALA A 10 26.64 7.05 -3.19
C ALA A 10 26.61 6.09 -4.39
N LYS A 11 27.79 5.67 -4.88
CA LYS A 11 27.93 4.71 -5.98
C LYS A 11 27.50 3.30 -5.56
N GLU A 12 27.90 2.85 -4.39
CA GLU A 12 27.50 1.55 -3.84
C GLU A 12 25.99 1.50 -3.59
N ALA A 13 25.43 2.57 -3.02
CA ALA A 13 23.99 2.69 -2.79
C ALA A 13 23.19 2.64 -4.10
N ALA A 14 23.66 3.31 -5.15
CA ALA A 14 23.04 3.29 -6.47
C ALA A 14 23.07 1.89 -7.12
N VAL A 15 24.19 1.16 -7.00
CA VAL A 15 24.31 -0.22 -7.51
C VAL A 15 23.35 -1.16 -6.77
N ARG A 16 23.25 -1.04 -5.44
CA ARG A 16 22.31 -1.82 -4.65
C ARG A 16 20.86 -1.50 -5.04
N ALA A 17 20.50 -0.22 -5.15
CA ALA A 17 19.16 0.18 -5.55
C ALA A 17 18.79 -0.38 -6.93
N ALA A 18 19.71 -0.33 -7.90
CA ALA A 18 19.51 -0.93 -9.22
C ALA A 18 19.35 -2.46 -9.17
N ALA A 19 20.07 -3.14 -8.27
CA ALA A 19 19.92 -4.58 -8.07
C ALA A 19 18.57 -4.95 -7.46
N VAL A 20 18.09 -4.17 -6.48
CA VAL A 20 16.75 -4.34 -5.88
C VAL A 20 15.66 -4.11 -6.92
N GLU A 21 15.74 -3.02 -7.68
CA GLU A 21 14.80 -2.72 -8.76
C GLU A 21 14.76 -3.84 -9.81
N ARG A 22 15.93 -4.37 -10.19
CA ARG A 22 16.01 -5.51 -11.11
C ARG A 22 15.37 -6.76 -10.53
N ALA A 23 15.57 -7.04 -9.24
CA ALA A 23 14.98 -8.20 -8.57
C ALA A 23 13.45 -8.07 -8.52
N ARG A 24 12.92 -6.91 -8.10
CA ARG A 24 11.48 -6.60 -8.07
C ARG A 24 10.84 -6.75 -9.45
N ARG A 25 11.50 -6.28 -10.51
CA ARG A 25 10.98 -6.47 -11.88
C ARG A 25 10.84 -7.94 -12.25
N VAL A 26 11.84 -8.77 -11.94
CA VAL A 26 11.79 -10.22 -12.21
C VAL A 26 10.65 -10.88 -11.42
N GLU A 27 10.46 -10.47 -10.16
CA GLU A 27 9.38 -10.97 -9.32
C GLU A 27 8.00 -10.61 -9.87
N VAL A 28 7.81 -9.35 -10.29
CA VAL A 28 6.58 -8.90 -10.96
C VAL A 28 6.31 -9.69 -12.24
N GLU A 29 7.34 -9.90 -13.09
CA GLU A 29 7.20 -10.69 -14.32
C GLU A 29 6.78 -12.14 -14.01
N PHE A 30 7.37 -12.75 -12.99
CA PHE A 30 6.99 -14.08 -12.53
C PHE A 30 5.54 -14.12 -12.05
N LEU A 31 5.14 -13.22 -11.17
CA LEU A 31 3.79 -13.18 -10.59
C LEU A 31 2.71 -12.84 -11.62
N GLU A 32 2.97 -11.99 -12.60
CA GLU A 32 2.06 -11.79 -13.75
C GLU A 32 1.91 -13.07 -14.58
N GLY A 33 2.99 -13.84 -14.74
CA GLY A 33 2.94 -15.17 -15.36
C GLY A 33 2.12 -16.19 -14.54
N VAL A 34 2.13 -16.07 -13.21
CA VAL A 34 1.27 -16.86 -12.31
C VAL A 34 -0.18 -16.40 -12.43
N ARG A 35 -0.45 -15.09 -12.39
CA ARG A 35 -1.81 -14.51 -12.52
C ARG A 35 -2.47 -14.93 -13.83
N ALA A 36 -1.72 -15.01 -14.92
CA ALA A 36 -2.22 -15.49 -16.21
C ALA A 36 -2.70 -16.96 -16.17
N ARG A 37 -2.18 -17.78 -15.25
CA ARG A 37 -2.56 -19.20 -15.06
C ARG A 37 -3.58 -19.39 -13.93
N LEU A 38 -3.60 -18.48 -12.96
CA LEU A 38 -4.46 -18.47 -11.80
C LEU A 38 -5.16 -17.11 -11.68
N PRO A 39 -6.08 -16.78 -12.60
CA PRO A 39 -6.79 -15.49 -12.56
C PRO A 39 -7.67 -15.43 -11.30
N GLY A 40 -7.71 -14.27 -10.64
CA GLY A 40 -8.53 -14.09 -9.44
C GLY A 40 -8.00 -14.83 -8.21
N HIS A 41 -6.69 -15.12 -8.12
CA HIS A 41 -6.10 -15.66 -6.89
C HIS A 41 -5.71 -14.50 -5.94
N PRO A 42 -6.37 -14.31 -4.78
CA PRO A 42 -6.20 -13.12 -3.94
C PRO A 42 -4.74 -12.84 -3.57
N ALA A 43 -4.02 -13.85 -3.07
CA ALA A 43 -2.62 -13.69 -2.67
C ALA A 43 -1.69 -13.23 -3.81
N VAL A 44 -1.98 -13.60 -5.07
CA VAL A 44 -1.17 -13.17 -6.22
C VAL A 44 -1.46 -11.70 -6.55
N ILE A 45 -2.73 -11.30 -6.48
CA ILE A 45 -3.17 -9.93 -6.75
C ILE A 45 -2.65 -8.99 -5.65
N GLU A 46 -2.80 -9.38 -4.39
CA GLU A 46 -2.27 -8.65 -3.24
C GLU A 46 -0.75 -8.45 -3.35
N THR A 47 0.00 -9.53 -3.59
CA THR A 47 1.47 -9.44 -3.74
C THR A 47 1.86 -8.54 -4.92
N LEU A 48 1.17 -8.64 -6.06
CA LEU A 48 1.40 -7.75 -7.21
C LEU A 48 1.08 -6.29 -6.87
N GLY A 49 -0.02 -6.03 -6.15
CA GLY A 49 -0.41 -4.70 -5.68
C GLY A 49 0.69 -4.05 -4.84
N CYS A 50 1.17 -4.75 -3.81
CA CYS A 50 2.27 -4.27 -2.96
C CYS A 50 3.54 -3.98 -3.78
N LEU A 51 3.96 -4.93 -4.64
CA LEU A 51 5.14 -4.74 -5.49
C LEU A 51 5.00 -3.56 -6.45
N TYR A 52 3.80 -3.33 -7.00
CA TYR A 52 3.56 -2.17 -7.84
C TYR A 52 3.70 -0.87 -7.07
N THR A 53 3.13 -0.78 -5.88
CA THR A 53 3.26 0.41 -5.02
C THR A 53 4.71 0.66 -4.63
N GLU A 54 5.45 -0.38 -4.21
CA GLU A 54 6.89 -0.27 -3.88
C GLU A 54 7.77 0.19 -5.06
N MET A 55 7.35 -0.09 -6.29
CA MET A 55 8.02 0.33 -7.52
C MET A 55 7.54 1.69 -8.05
N GLY A 56 6.66 2.38 -7.33
CA GLY A 56 6.07 3.66 -7.76
C GLY A 56 5.03 3.51 -8.89
N ARG A 57 4.60 2.28 -9.21
CA ARG A 57 3.61 1.97 -10.23
C ARG A 57 2.20 2.04 -9.65
N TYR A 58 1.84 3.18 -9.06
CA TYR A 58 0.62 3.35 -8.27
C TYR A 58 -0.67 3.06 -9.05
N GLN A 59 -0.72 3.36 -10.34
CA GLN A 59 -1.88 3.04 -11.19
C GLN A 59 -2.07 1.54 -11.39
N ASP A 60 -1.01 0.75 -11.30
CA ASP A 60 -1.08 -0.72 -11.38
C ASP A 60 -1.51 -1.30 -10.03
N GLY A 61 -0.97 -0.77 -8.91
CA GLY A 61 -1.42 -1.08 -7.55
C GLY A 61 -2.92 -0.81 -7.36
N LEU A 62 -3.39 0.37 -7.76
CA LEU A 62 -4.81 0.72 -7.73
C LEU A 62 -5.71 -0.28 -8.47
N ARG A 63 -5.24 -0.82 -9.60
CA ARG A 63 -6.03 -1.84 -10.33
C ARG A 63 -6.10 -3.15 -9.56
N ALA A 64 -4.99 -3.57 -8.92
CA ALA A 64 -4.96 -4.74 -8.07
C ALA A 64 -5.89 -4.57 -6.84
N ASP A 65 -5.84 -3.44 -6.16
CA ASP A 65 -6.70 -3.18 -4.99
C ASP A 65 -8.18 -3.09 -5.36
N ARG A 66 -8.50 -2.49 -6.52
CA ARG A 66 -9.87 -2.51 -7.07
C ARG A 66 -10.35 -3.92 -7.43
N GLU A 67 -9.45 -4.84 -7.74
CA GLU A 67 -9.77 -6.26 -7.93
C GLU A 67 -9.98 -6.95 -6.58
N MET A 68 -9.10 -6.70 -5.60
CA MET A 68 -9.21 -7.24 -4.25
C MET A 68 -10.54 -6.89 -3.57
N VAL A 69 -10.97 -5.63 -3.59
CA VAL A 69 -12.26 -5.25 -2.96
C VAL A 69 -13.48 -5.85 -3.66
N LYS A 70 -13.37 -6.29 -4.92
CA LYS A 70 -14.45 -7.03 -5.61
C LYS A 70 -14.49 -8.48 -5.18
N MET A 71 -13.33 -9.08 -4.90
CA MET A 71 -13.20 -10.46 -4.48
C MET A 71 -13.49 -10.64 -2.99
N GLU A 72 -13.07 -9.67 -2.18
CA GLU A 72 -13.19 -9.65 -0.73
C GLU A 72 -13.90 -8.36 -0.27
N PRO A 73 -15.19 -8.18 -0.61
CA PRO A 73 -15.91 -6.95 -0.32
C PRO A 73 -16.10 -6.66 1.18
N ASP A 74 -15.90 -7.67 2.03
CA ASP A 74 -16.02 -7.58 3.48
C ASP A 74 -14.66 -7.54 4.20
N SER A 75 -13.54 -7.49 3.45
CA SER A 75 -12.20 -7.43 4.02
C SER A 75 -11.82 -5.98 4.37
N PRO A 76 -11.70 -5.61 5.66
CA PRO A 76 -11.29 -4.25 6.05
C PRO A 76 -9.92 -3.88 5.47
N ASN A 77 -8.98 -4.81 5.42
CA ASN A 77 -7.64 -4.60 4.88
C ASN A 77 -7.65 -4.34 3.36
N ALA A 78 -8.50 -5.02 2.60
CA ALA A 78 -8.63 -4.77 1.16
C ALA A 78 -9.12 -3.34 0.88
N TRP A 79 -10.08 -2.84 1.67
CA TRP A 79 -10.56 -1.47 1.57
C TRP A 79 -9.51 -0.44 2.04
N TYR A 80 -8.72 -0.78 3.06
CA TYR A 80 -7.61 0.07 3.51
C TYR A 80 -6.54 0.22 2.41
N ASN A 81 -6.08 -0.88 1.82
CA ASN A 81 -5.09 -0.86 0.73
C ASN A 81 -5.61 -0.09 -0.49
N LEU A 82 -6.90 -0.25 -0.84
CA LEU A 82 -7.53 0.56 -1.87
C LEU A 82 -7.46 2.07 -1.54
N ALA A 83 -7.68 2.45 -0.28
CA ALA A 83 -7.56 3.84 0.12
C ALA A 83 -6.13 4.38 -0.05
N CYS A 84 -5.11 3.60 0.31
CA CYS A 84 -3.70 3.94 0.10
C CYS A 84 -3.43 4.21 -1.39
N SER A 85 -3.81 3.26 -2.26
CA SER A 85 -3.67 3.40 -3.71
C SER A 85 -4.42 4.61 -4.29
N LEU A 86 -5.62 4.91 -3.78
CA LEU A 86 -6.41 6.08 -4.21
C LEU A 86 -5.75 7.40 -3.78
N ALA A 87 -5.19 7.45 -2.57
CA ALA A 87 -4.45 8.62 -2.08
C ALA A 87 -3.19 8.89 -2.93
N LEU A 88 -2.38 7.86 -3.18
CA LEU A 88 -1.18 7.93 -4.01
C LEU A 88 -1.46 8.30 -5.48
N THR A 89 -2.65 7.98 -5.98
CA THR A 89 -3.06 8.29 -7.36
C THR A 89 -3.88 9.59 -7.48
N GLY A 90 -4.01 10.37 -6.40
CA GLY A 90 -4.65 11.68 -6.42
C GLY A 90 -6.18 11.64 -6.51
N GLN A 91 -6.80 10.59 -5.98
CA GLN A 91 -8.26 10.42 -5.88
C GLN A 91 -8.73 10.53 -4.42
N PRO A 92 -8.61 11.71 -3.77
CA PRO A 92 -8.81 11.85 -2.32
C PRO A 92 -10.23 11.52 -1.87
N ASP A 93 -11.25 11.88 -2.64
CA ASP A 93 -12.65 11.63 -2.26
C ASP A 93 -12.97 10.14 -2.23
N GLU A 94 -12.48 9.38 -3.21
CA GLU A 94 -12.59 7.91 -3.22
C GLU A 94 -11.75 7.30 -2.09
N ALA A 95 -10.57 7.83 -1.80
CA ALA A 95 -9.70 7.34 -0.72
C ALA A 95 -10.41 7.44 0.64
N PHE A 96 -11.06 8.57 0.93
CA PHE A 96 -11.82 8.73 2.17
C PHE A 96 -13.03 7.79 2.24
N ALA A 97 -13.75 7.60 1.13
CA ALA A 97 -14.85 6.63 1.08
C ALA A 97 -14.37 5.19 1.34
N ALA A 98 -13.19 4.83 0.83
CA ALA A 98 -12.56 3.53 1.09
C ALA A 98 -12.11 3.38 2.55
N LEU A 99 -11.50 4.41 3.16
CA LEU A 99 -11.17 4.39 4.60
C LEU A 99 -12.42 4.26 5.48
N GLU A 100 -13.48 5.02 5.18
CA GLU A 100 -14.76 4.92 5.90
C GLU A 100 -15.32 3.50 5.84
N LYS A 101 -15.24 2.86 4.66
CA LYS A 101 -15.67 1.49 4.47
C LYS A 101 -14.79 0.49 5.24
N ALA A 102 -13.46 0.65 5.22
CA ALA A 102 -12.52 -0.16 5.98
C ALA A 102 -12.82 -0.10 7.49
N ILE A 103 -13.00 1.10 8.03
CA ILE A 103 -13.31 1.35 9.45
C ILE A 103 -14.69 0.78 9.84
N ALA A 104 -15.66 0.82 8.93
CA ALA A 104 -16.98 0.21 9.13
C ALA A 104 -16.92 -1.32 9.15
N LEU A 105 -15.99 -1.93 8.40
CA LEU A 105 -15.74 -3.37 8.36
C LEU A 105 -14.82 -3.88 9.47
N GLY A 106 -14.24 -2.98 10.27
CA GLY A 106 -13.46 -3.34 11.46
C GLY A 106 -11.97 -3.07 11.38
N TYR A 107 -11.48 -2.32 10.38
CA TYR A 107 -10.12 -1.77 10.44
C TYR A 107 -9.97 -0.91 11.70
N ASP A 108 -8.91 -1.13 12.48
CA ASP A 108 -8.74 -0.54 13.81
C ASP A 108 -7.31 -0.06 14.15
N ASP A 109 -6.39 -0.09 13.18
CA ASP A 109 -4.99 0.31 13.38
C ASP A 109 -4.78 1.82 13.13
N ALA A 110 -5.14 2.63 14.13
CA ALA A 110 -4.99 4.08 14.06
C ALA A 110 -3.52 4.54 14.02
N GLU A 111 -2.64 3.81 14.70
CA GLU A 111 -1.21 4.15 14.81
C GLU A 111 -0.55 3.97 13.45
N TRP A 112 -0.76 2.81 12.79
CA TRP A 112 -0.28 2.58 11.44
C TRP A 112 -0.85 3.62 10.46
N MET A 113 -2.17 3.83 10.46
CA MET A 113 -2.80 4.78 9.55
C MET A 113 -2.26 6.21 9.69
N GLN A 114 -1.94 6.65 10.90
CA GLN A 114 -1.42 8.00 11.14
C GLN A 114 -0.06 8.22 10.46
N ASP A 115 0.80 7.21 10.54
CA ASP A 115 2.20 7.29 10.10
C ASP A 115 2.41 6.76 8.67
N ASP A 116 1.41 6.10 8.08
CA ASP A 116 1.46 5.59 6.71
C ASP A 116 1.69 6.74 5.69
N ASP A 117 2.80 6.64 4.97
CA ASP A 117 3.25 7.63 3.97
C ASP A 117 2.33 7.67 2.74
N ASP A 118 1.56 6.60 2.49
CA ASP A 118 0.60 6.56 1.38
C ASP A 118 -0.49 7.63 1.53
N PHE A 119 -0.75 8.07 2.77
CA PHE A 119 -1.68 9.14 3.08
C PHE A 119 -1.07 10.54 3.16
N GLU A 120 0.25 10.72 2.98
CA GLU A 120 0.87 12.05 2.94
C GLU A 120 0.13 13.04 2.00
N PRO A 121 -0.35 12.63 0.79
CA PRO A 121 -1.12 13.51 -0.08
C PRO A 121 -2.44 14.04 0.52
N ILE A 122 -3.05 13.30 1.45
CA ILE A 122 -4.35 13.62 2.04
C ILE A 122 -4.29 13.94 3.55
N ARG A 123 -3.12 13.80 4.18
CA ARG A 123 -2.90 13.90 5.63
C ARG A 123 -3.38 15.21 6.25
N LYS A 124 -3.34 16.31 5.48
CA LYS A 124 -3.77 17.66 5.92
C LYS A 124 -5.27 17.92 5.75
N ASP A 125 -6.01 17.04 5.07
CA ASP A 125 -7.44 17.18 4.92
C ASP A 125 -8.14 16.91 6.27
N PRO A 126 -9.06 17.77 6.73
CA PRO A 126 -9.77 17.58 8.00
C PRO A 126 -10.50 16.24 8.14
N ARG A 127 -10.90 15.62 7.02
CA ARG A 127 -11.51 14.28 7.00
C ARG A 127 -10.56 13.22 7.55
N PHE A 128 -9.27 13.33 7.28
CA PHE A 128 -8.27 12.37 7.76
C PHE A 128 -8.17 12.39 9.29
N ALA A 129 -8.05 13.58 9.89
CA ALA A 129 -8.03 13.76 11.34
C ALA A 129 -9.32 13.24 12.02
N ARG A 130 -10.47 13.42 11.36
CA ARG A 130 -11.76 12.89 11.85
C ARG A 130 -11.78 11.36 11.89
N LEU A 131 -11.24 10.69 10.87
CA LEU A 131 -11.19 9.23 10.81
C LEU A 131 -10.22 8.66 11.86
N LEU A 132 -9.05 9.28 12.07
CA LEU A 132 -8.15 8.91 13.17
C LEU A 132 -8.83 9.03 14.54
N ALA A 133 -9.51 10.16 14.79
CA ALA A 133 -10.27 10.35 16.03
C ALA A 133 -11.36 9.29 16.23
N GLN A 134 -12.01 8.85 15.15
CA GLN A 134 -13.00 7.76 15.19
C GLN A 134 -12.37 6.42 15.59
N LEU A 135 -11.20 6.09 15.03
CA LEU A 135 -10.48 4.86 15.37
C LEU A 135 -10.01 4.85 16.83
N LEU A 136 -9.38 5.95 17.27
CA LEU A 136 -8.91 6.10 18.65
C LEU A 136 -10.05 6.03 19.68
N ALA A 137 -11.24 6.54 19.34
CA ALA A 137 -12.40 6.46 20.22
C ALA A 137 -12.97 5.03 20.37
N LYS A 138 -12.70 4.12 19.43
CA LYS A 138 -13.12 2.71 19.49
C LYS A 138 -12.18 1.85 20.33
N ASN A 139 -10.91 2.25 20.48
CA ASN A 139 -9.87 1.51 21.19
C ASN A 139 -9.34 2.34 22.40
N PRO A 140 -10.13 2.45 23.49
CA PRO A 140 -9.78 3.24 24.68
C PRO A 140 -8.66 2.67 25.53
#